data_AF-A0A358DZN4-F1
#
_entry.id   AF-A0A358DZN4-F1
#
_cell.length_a   1.000
_cell.length_b   1.000
_cell.length_c   1.000
_cell.angle_alpha   90.00
_cell.angle_beta   90.00
_cell.angle_gamma   90.00
#
_symmetry.space_group_name_H-M   'P 1'
#
loop_
_entity.id
_entity.type
_entity.pdbx_description
1 polymer ?
#
loop_
_entity_poly.entity_id
_entity_poly.type
_entity_poly.pdbx_seq_one_letter_code
_entity_poly.pdbx_strand_id
1 'polypeptide(L)'
;MCSLGTSVYAEDTDTPMPDSFKEKTKGISEEKLEILDSPLPTMLLGTMERFYKSMEGKSAEEIEAYLDGMIEVAEAGKFNPETDMASIPLNTEAKGFNGWKAKRPKSLNPEREPGPIHLSRYMSSRSGGVKTFANAPLAIYPEDLIAGNVDIAIVGAPLDMGSYYRGQKFGPQAMRNEYGAGGIDMSTMVNPSKVLSIVDYGDIAIDNMSTELSVQHVRERVREIAETGTMPFIVGGDHSLEYPDIAALADVHGKGSFGVVHFDSHYDAGKNQAHWLTHGQPVYRAVKEGHVKPENFIQIGLRGPWPGPEGFEWMRNNGMRYHTMAEVEKKGWKQVMDTALKEARENVDKLYISFDVDVIDPAFIPGTGTPVPGGLTMREAIPIVRGLCAQNDIIGFEIVELDPLLDPTYRSALNSNFILHACLTGVAMRKEGIEDPYYLSDLTTEHRQPEAGEKARKEGLREKVDPNYAKPKN
;
A
#
# COMPACT_ATOMS: atom_id res chain seq x y z
N MET A 1 1.25 -15.07 -0.22
CA MET A 1 1.51 -16.25 -1.09
C MET A 1 1.13 -15.89 -2.54
N CYS A 2 1.68 -14.78 -3.08
CA CYS A 2 1.32 -14.26 -4.41
C CYS A 2 2.21 -14.79 -5.56
N SER A 3 3.04 -15.81 -5.34
CA SER A 3 3.88 -16.38 -6.39
C SER A 3 4.28 -17.84 -6.10
N LEU A 4 3.27 -18.70 -6.01
CA LEU A 4 3.43 -20.05 -6.52
C LEU A 4 2.58 -20.09 -7.78
N GLY A 5 3.23 -20.40 -8.90
CA GLY A 5 2.67 -20.27 -10.24
C GLY A 5 1.20 -20.68 -10.29
N THR A 6 0.40 -19.84 -10.94
CA THR A 6 -0.93 -20.19 -11.43
C THR A 6 -0.78 -21.35 -12.42
N SER A 7 -0.55 -22.56 -11.90
CA SER A 7 -0.89 -23.78 -12.61
C SER A 7 -2.41 -23.80 -12.68
N VAL A 8 -2.93 -23.15 -13.72
CA VAL A 8 -4.23 -23.42 -14.33
C VAL A 8 -5.33 -23.66 -13.29
N TYR A 9 -5.76 -22.61 -12.60
CA TYR A 9 -7.04 -22.62 -11.88
C TYR A 9 -8.17 -22.55 -12.91
N ALA A 10 -8.42 -23.65 -13.64
CA ALA A 10 -9.69 -23.83 -14.31
C ALA A 10 -10.64 -24.44 -13.27
N GLU A 11 -11.58 -23.64 -12.78
CA GLU A 11 -12.76 -24.12 -12.03
C GLU A 11 -13.76 -24.77 -13.01
N ASP A 12 -13.28 -25.56 -13.96
CA ASP A 12 -14.12 -26.32 -14.89
C ASP A 12 -14.48 -27.66 -14.23
N THR A 13 -15.17 -27.61 -13.09
CA THR A 13 -15.75 -28.79 -12.42
C THR A 13 -17.08 -29.23 -13.06
N ASP A 14 -17.69 -28.37 -13.87
CA ASP A 14 -18.96 -28.61 -14.56
C ASP A 14 -18.85 -29.52 -15.80
N THR A 15 -17.64 -29.96 -16.18
CA THR A 15 -17.47 -30.92 -17.27
C THR A 15 -18.13 -32.26 -16.91
N PRO A 16 -19.18 -32.70 -17.65
CA PRO A 16 -19.90 -33.91 -17.31
C PRO A 16 -18.99 -35.14 -17.36
N MET A 17 -19.11 -36.00 -16.35
CA MET A 17 -18.39 -37.27 -16.30
C MET A 17 -18.74 -38.12 -17.54
N PRO A 18 -17.75 -38.49 -18.39
CA PRO A 18 -18.00 -39.29 -19.58
C PRO A 18 -18.53 -40.68 -19.23
N ASP A 19 -19.42 -41.23 -20.07
CA ASP A 19 -19.99 -42.56 -19.83
C ASP A 19 -18.92 -43.67 -19.82
N SER A 20 -17.85 -43.50 -20.60
CA SER A 20 -16.68 -44.39 -20.59
C SER A 20 -15.96 -44.42 -19.24
N PHE A 21 -15.94 -43.29 -18.52
CA PHE A 21 -15.38 -43.22 -17.17
C PHE A 21 -16.35 -43.82 -16.16
N LYS A 22 -17.65 -43.48 -16.23
CA LYS A 22 -18.70 -44.04 -15.37
C LYS A 22 -18.71 -45.57 -15.40
N GLU A 23 -18.62 -46.17 -16.58
CA GLU A 23 -18.58 -47.64 -16.73
C GLU A 23 -17.40 -48.27 -15.99
N LYS A 24 -16.22 -47.63 -16.04
CA LYS A 24 -15.01 -48.11 -15.34
C LYS A 24 -15.06 -47.88 -13.83
N THR A 25 -15.79 -46.86 -13.37
CA THR A 25 -15.87 -46.51 -11.94
C THR A 25 -17.08 -47.07 -11.21
N LYS A 26 -17.94 -47.87 -11.85
CA LYS A 26 -19.12 -48.52 -11.22
C LYS A 26 -18.81 -49.31 -9.94
N GLY A 27 -17.60 -49.83 -9.80
CA GLY A 27 -17.15 -50.60 -8.62
C GLY A 27 -16.44 -49.78 -7.55
N ILE A 28 -16.17 -48.50 -7.81
CA ILE A 28 -15.47 -47.59 -6.88
C ILE A 28 -16.52 -46.94 -5.98
N SER A 29 -16.21 -46.79 -4.69
CA SER A 29 -17.10 -46.16 -3.72
C SER A 29 -17.38 -44.69 -4.04
N GLU A 30 -18.61 -44.23 -3.79
CA GLU A 30 -19.01 -42.82 -3.98
C GLU A 30 -18.08 -41.85 -3.25
N GLU A 31 -17.67 -42.17 -2.02
CA GLU A 31 -16.73 -41.38 -1.20
C GLU A 31 -15.41 -41.08 -1.93
N LYS A 32 -14.90 -42.03 -2.74
CA LYS A 32 -13.66 -41.82 -3.51
C LYS A 32 -13.89 -40.95 -4.74
N LEU A 33 -15.11 -40.95 -5.29
CA LEU A 33 -15.46 -40.15 -6.46
C LEU A 33 -15.74 -38.69 -6.08
N GLU A 34 -16.13 -38.40 -4.83
CA GLU A 34 -16.31 -37.03 -4.33
C GLU A 34 -15.06 -36.15 -4.47
N ILE A 35 -13.85 -36.74 -4.52
CA ILE A 35 -12.60 -36.00 -4.76
C ILE A 35 -12.60 -35.27 -6.12
N LEU A 36 -13.41 -35.73 -7.08
CA LEU A 36 -13.56 -35.12 -8.40
C LEU A 36 -14.33 -33.80 -8.35
N ASP A 37 -15.12 -33.57 -7.31
CA ASP A 37 -15.83 -32.30 -7.08
C ASP A 37 -14.93 -31.25 -6.43
N SER A 38 -13.73 -31.64 -5.98
CA SER A 38 -12.72 -30.71 -5.46
C SER A 38 -11.94 -30.02 -6.59
N PRO A 39 -11.19 -28.95 -6.30
CA PRO A 39 -10.28 -28.34 -7.28
C PRO A 39 -9.05 -29.19 -7.65
N LEU A 40 -8.77 -30.28 -6.92
CA LEU A 40 -7.53 -31.06 -7.13
C LEU A 40 -7.33 -31.65 -8.53
N PRO A 41 -8.36 -32.22 -9.21
CA PRO A 41 -8.19 -32.74 -10.56
C PRO A 41 -7.72 -31.65 -11.53
N THR A 42 -8.29 -30.44 -11.43
CA THR A 42 -7.93 -29.32 -12.31
C THR A 42 -6.62 -28.67 -11.88
N MET A 43 -6.26 -28.66 -10.59
CA MET A 43 -4.93 -28.24 -10.14
C MET A 43 -3.82 -29.17 -10.67
N LEU A 44 -4.06 -30.48 -10.70
CA LEU A 44 -3.05 -31.46 -11.12
C LEU A 44 -2.93 -31.57 -12.66
N LEU A 45 -4.03 -31.45 -13.40
CA LEU A 45 -4.08 -31.72 -14.85
C LEU A 45 -4.59 -30.55 -15.71
N GLY A 46 -4.92 -29.42 -15.08
CA GLY A 46 -5.32 -28.17 -15.71
C GLY A 46 -6.81 -28.07 -16.03
N THR A 47 -7.47 -29.13 -16.48
CA THR A 47 -8.92 -29.16 -16.74
C THR A 47 -9.52 -30.54 -16.46
N MET A 48 -10.82 -30.61 -16.22
CA MET A 48 -11.51 -31.90 -16.08
C MET A 48 -11.49 -32.73 -17.37
N GLU A 49 -11.53 -32.10 -18.54
CA GLU A 49 -11.35 -32.80 -19.82
C GLU A 49 -9.98 -33.51 -19.88
N ARG A 50 -8.90 -32.81 -19.50
CA ARG A 50 -7.55 -33.41 -19.45
C ARG A 50 -7.46 -34.50 -18.39
N PHE A 51 -8.14 -34.33 -17.26
CA PHE A 51 -8.27 -35.37 -16.25
C PHE A 51 -8.91 -36.62 -16.85
N TYR A 52 -10.12 -36.54 -17.39
CA TYR A 52 -10.81 -37.70 -17.96
C TYR A 52 -10.03 -38.35 -19.11
N LYS A 53 -9.43 -37.54 -19.99
CA LYS A 53 -8.57 -38.02 -21.07
C LYS A 53 -7.37 -38.83 -20.55
N SER A 54 -6.78 -38.42 -19.42
CA SER A 54 -5.68 -39.19 -18.80
C SER A 54 -6.12 -40.55 -18.25
N MET A 55 -7.43 -40.77 -18.09
CA MET A 55 -8.02 -42.00 -17.55
C MET A 55 -8.54 -42.98 -18.63
N GLU A 56 -8.63 -42.54 -19.90
CA GLU A 56 -9.18 -43.36 -21.00
C GLU A 56 -8.43 -44.69 -21.21
N GLY A 57 -7.11 -44.69 -21.02
CA GLY A 57 -6.26 -45.88 -21.17
C GLY A 57 -6.11 -46.75 -19.92
N LYS A 58 -6.67 -46.32 -18.78
CA LYS A 58 -6.46 -46.96 -17.48
C LYS A 58 -7.55 -48.00 -17.17
N SER A 59 -7.18 -49.05 -16.45
CA SER A 59 -8.07 -50.03 -15.81
C SER A 59 -8.85 -49.41 -14.64
N ALA A 60 -9.86 -50.11 -14.14
CA ALA A 60 -10.65 -49.64 -12.99
C ALA A 60 -9.76 -49.54 -11.73
N GLU A 61 -8.87 -50.52 -11.54
CA GLU A 61 -7.91 -50.56 -10.43
C GLU A 61 -6.91 -49.41 -10.50
N GLU A 62 -6.43 -49.05 -11.70
CA GLU A 62 -5.55 -47.89 -11.87
C GLU A 62 -6.27 -46.57 -11.61
N ILE A 63 -7.54 -46.44 -12.02
CA ILE A 63 -8.34 -45.23 -11.74
C ILE A 63 -8.56 -45.10 -10.23
N GLU A 64 -8.91 -46.19 -9.54
CA GLU A 64 -9.09 -46.18 -8.10
C GLU A 64 -7.81 -45.78 -7.37
N ALA A 65 -6.65 -46.31 -7.78
CA ALA A 65 -5.36 -45.91 -7.21
C ALA A 65 -5.02 -44.42 -7.45
N TYR A 66 -5.45 -43.85 -8.58
CA TYR A 66 -5.30 -42.41 -8.84
C TYR A 66 -6.18 -41.57 -7.90
N LEU A 67 -7.44 -41.97 -7.69
CA LEU A 67 -8.34 -41.30 -6.74
C LEU A 67 -7.81 -41.40 -5.32
N ASP A 68 -7.30 -42.57 -4.91
CA ASP A 68 -6.65 -42.77 -3.61
C ASP A 68 -5.44 -41.86 -3.44
N GLY A 69 -4.58 -41.75 -4.46
CA GLY A 69 -3.46 -40.82 -4.45
C GLY A 69 -3.90 -39.35 -4.37
N MET A 70 -5.00 -38.97 -5.02
CA MET A 70 -5.56 -37.62 -4.91
C MET A 70 -6.11 -37.33 -3.52
N ILE A 71 -6.79 -38.30 -2.90
CA ILE A 71 -7.26 -38.20 -1.51
C ILE A 71 -6.06 -38.11 -0.56
N GLU A 72 -5.02 -38.91 -0.75
CA GLU A 72 -3.79 -38.83 0.04
C GLU A 72 -3.16 -37.44 -0.06
N VAL A 73 -3.06 -36.88 -1.27
CA VAL A 73 -2.59 -35.51 -1.49
C VAL A 73 -3.50 -34.48 -0.81
N ALA A 74 -4.82 -34.66 -0.88
CA ALA A 74 -5.79 -33.78 -0.23
C ALA A 74 -5.64 -33.79 1.29
N GLU A 75 -5.55 -34.98 1.90
CA GLU A 75 -5.38 -35.16 3.34
C GLU A 75 -4.01 -34.67 3.81
N ALA A 76 -2.94 -34.95 3.05
CA ALA A 76 -1.59 -34.45 3.35
C ALA A 76 -1.49 -32.92 3.30
N GLY A 77 -2.39 -32.25 2.56
CA GLY A 77 -2.48 -30.80 2.54
C GLY A 77 -3.24 -30.19 3.72
N LYS A 78 -3.93 -30.99 4.54
CA LYS A 78 -4.67 -30.50 5.70
C LYS A 78 -3.78 -30.38 6.93
N PHE A 79 -4.18 -29.49 7.84
CA PHE A 79 -3.55 -29.39 9.15
C PHE A 79 -3.72 -30.70 9.93
N ASN A 80 -2.60 -31.31 10.31
CA ASN A 80 -2.56 -32.50 11.14
C ASN A 80 -2.09 -32.15 12.56
N PRO A 81 -2.96 -32.18 13.60
CA PRO A 81 -2.57 -31.82 14.96
C PRO A 81 -1.52 -32.74 15.61
N GLU A 82 -1.25 -33.92 15.04
CA GLU A 82 -0.22 -34.84 15.53
C GLU A 82 1.18 -34.49 15.02
N THR A 83 1.28 -33.89 13.83
CA THR A 83 2.57 -33.56 13.18
C THR A 83 2.82 -32.07 13.03
N ASP A 84 1.76 -31.28 12.94
CA ASP A 84 1.79 -29.87 12.63
C ASP A 84 1.45 -29.04 13.86
N MET A 85 2.26 -28.02 14.11
CA MET A 85 1.97 -27.05 15.16
C MET A 85 1.19 -25.88 14.58
N ALA A 86 -0.07 -25.71 15.02
CA ALA A 86 -0.91 -24.57 14.61
C ALA A 86 -0.30 -23.22 15.03
N SER A 87 0.48 -23.21 16.11
CA SER A 87 1.26 -22.06 16.54
C SER A 87 2.48 -22.53 17.32
N ILE A 88 3.60 -21.81 17.19
CA ILE A 88 4.77 -22.01 18.04
C ILE A 88 4.58 -21.11 19.28
N PRO A 89 4.45 -21.68 20.49
CA PRO A 89 4.30 -20.87 21.68
C PRO A 89 5.57 -20.06 21.90
N LEU A 90 5.40 -18.76 22.14
CA LEU A 90 6.53 -17.90 22.43
C LEU A 90 7.02 -18.15 23.87
N ASN A 91 8.32 -17.99 24.10
CA ASN A 91 8.91 -18.07 25.44
C ASN A 91 8.54 -16.82 26.26
N THR A 92 7.37 -16.82 26.88
CA THR A 92 6.85 -15.69 27.69
C THR A 92 7.65 -15.41 28.97
N GLU A 93 8.47 -16.38 29.41
CA GLU A 93 9.36 -16.23 30.57
C GLU A 93 10.68 -15.54 30.22
N ALA A 94 10.95 -15.27 28.93
CA ALA A 94 12.14 -14.56 28.50
C ALA A 94 12.13 -13.13 29.07
N LYS A 95 13.15 -12.77 29.85
CA LYS A 95 13.28 -11.43 30.48
C LYS A 95 13.20 -10.27 29.48
N GLY A 96 13.58 -10.50 28.22
CA GLY A 96 13.58 -9.52 27.13
C GLY A 96 12.40 -9.61 26.18
N PHE A 97 11.34 -10.37 26.49
CA PHE A 97 10.22 -10.66 25.57
C PHE A 97 9.65 -9.40 24.90
N ASN A 98 9.38 -8.35 25.68
CA ASN A 98 8.87 -7.07 25.16
C ASN A 98 9.97 -5.99 25.02
N GLY A 99 11.25 -6.36 25.04
CA GLY A 99 12.37 -5.41 25.02
C GLY A 99 12.40 -4.54 23.77
N TRP A 100 11.91 -5.05 22.64
CA TRP A 100 11.84 -4.32 21.36
C TRP A 100 10.82 -3.17 21.36
N LYS A 101 9.73 -3.27 22.13
CA LYS A 101 8.71 -2.21 22.24
C LYS A 101 8.71 -1.43 23.56
N ALA A 102 9.55 -1.83 24.52
CA ALA A 102 9.68 -1.14 25.78
C ALA A 102 10.25 0.27 25.55
N LYS A 103 9.50 1.31 25.92
CA LYS A 103 9.97 2.70 25.84
C LYS A 103 11.05 2.94 26.92
N ARG A 104 12.10 3.68 26.56
CA ARG A 104 13.09 4.16 27.54
C ARG A 104 12.40 5.06 28.58
N PRO A 105 12.69 4.93 29.89
CA PRO A 105 12.11 5.81 30.90
C PRO A 105 12.40 7.29 30.60
N LYS A 106 11.35 8.13 30.58
CA LYS A 106 11.49 9.58 30.28
C LYS A 106 12.47 10.27 31.24
N SER A 107 12.57 9.83 32.48
CA SER A 107 13.52 10.33 33.50
C SER A 107 15.00 10.15 33.17
N LEU A 108 15.33 9.30 32.18
CA LEU A 108 16.71 9.08 31.72
C LEU A 108 17.07 9.92 30.49
N ASN A 109 16.14 10.76 30.02
CA ASN A 109 16.36 11.66 28.89
C ASN A 109 16.74 13.05 29.42
N PRO A 110 17.53 13.84 28.67
CA PRO A 110 17.75 15.24 28.98
C PRO A 110 16.41 15.99 29.08
N GLU A 111 16.29 16.88 30.06
CA GLU A 111 15.13 17.76 30.18
C GLU A 111 15.02 18.65 28.95
N ARG A 112 13.82 18.75 28.40
CA ARG A 112 13.47 19.65 27.30
C ARG A 112 11.99 19.98 27.32
N GLU A 113 11.64 21.13 26.79
CA GLU A 113 10.25 21.46 26.49
C GLU A 113 9.72 20.56 25.36
N PRO A 114 8.45 20.13 25.43
CA PRO A 114 7.79 19.45 24.33
C PRO A 114 7.75 20.32 23.06
N GLY A 115 7.96 19.69 21.91
CA GLY A 115 7.85 20.34 20.61
C GLY A 115 8.81 19.76 19.57
N PRO A 116 8.62 20.09 18.28
CA PRO A 116 9.48 19.62 17.20
C PRO A 116 10.91 20.16 17.28
N ILE A 117 11.89 19.34 16.88
CA ILE A 117 13.32 19.60 17.00
C ILE A 117 13.96 19.64 15.62
N HIS A 118 14.60 20.76 15.26
CA HIS A 118 15.39 20.83 14.03
C HIS A 118 16.74 20.13 14.22
N LEU A 119 16.97 19.02 13.51
CA LEU A 119 18.24 18.28 13.57
C LEU A 119 19.33 18.83 12.64
N SER A 120 18.99 19.79 11.77
CA SER A 120 19.95 20.35 10.83
C SER A 120 20.85 21.39 11.49
N ARG A 121 22.17 21.21 11.35
CA ARG A 121 23.16 22.26 11.68
C ARG A 121 23.15 23.40 10.66
N TYR A 122 22.77 23.10 9.42
CA TYR A 122 22.85 24.04 8.30
C TYR A 122 21.46 24.62 7.99
N MET A 123 21.41 25.88 7.58
CA MET A 123 20.15 26.51 7.13
C MET A 123 19.55 25.81 5.90
N SER A 124 20.39 25.19 5.06
CA SER A 124 19.97 24.34 3.94
C SER A 124 20.39 22.91 4.21
N SER A 125 19.40 22.03 4.42
CA SER A 125 19.58 20.59 4.68
C SER A 125 19.70 19.75 3.40
N ARG A 126 19.56 20.38 2.21
CA ARG A 126 19.56 19.65 0.92
C ARG A 126 20.78 18.75 0.73
N SER A 127 21.94 19.13 1.27
CA SER A 127 23.21 18.40 1.05
C SER A 127 23.91 17.95 2.33
N GLY A 128 23.35 18.16 3.53
CA GLY A 128 24.01 17.76 4.78
C GLY A 128 23.11 17.86 6.00
N GLY A 129 23.44 17.12 7.05
CA GLY A 129 22.66 17.00 8.29
C GLY A 129 22.09 15.59 8.50
N VAL A 130 21.40 15.40 9.62
CA VAL A 130 20.65 14.16 9.88
C VAL A 130 19.46 14.11 8.93
N LYS A 131 19.28 12.97 8.25
CA LYS A 131 18.21 12.77 7.27
C LYS A 131 16.92 12.41 7.97
N THR A 132 15.89 13.21 7.72
CA THR A 132 14.50 13.02 8.14
C THR A 132 13.59 13.10 6.93
N PHE A 133 12.39 12.55 7.02
CA PHE A 133 11.39 12.65 5.96
C PHE A 133 11.14 14.11 5.58
N ALA A 134 11.20 14.42 4.29
CA ALA A 134 11.09 15.78 3.74
C ALA A 134 12.07 16.82 4.35
N ASN A 135 13.12 16.40 5.06
CA ASN A 135 13.94 17.23 5.95
C ASN A 135 13.13 17.97 7.03
N ALA A 136 12.00 17.40 7.47
CA ALA A 136 11.15 17.93 8.50
C ALA A 136 11.84 17.88 9.89
N PRO A 137 11.43 18.73 10.84
CA PRO A 137 11.82 18.60 12.25
C PRO A 137 11.45 17.22 12.82
N LEU A 138 12.19 16.76 13.81
CA LEU A 138 11.91 15.53 14.55
C LEU A 138 10.92 15.79 15.69
N ALA A 139 9.93 14.93 15.85
CA ALA A 139 9.15 14.77 17.08
C ALA A 139 9.37 13.35 17.63
N ILE A 140 9.34 13.18 18.96
CA ILE A 140 9.69 11.90 19.62
C ILE A 140 8.51 11.35 20.41
N TYR A 141 7.69 12.23 20.98
CA TYR A 141 6.58 11.87 21.85
C TYR A 141 5.28 12.58 21.43
N PRO A 142 4.11 12.08 21.87
CA PRO A 142 2.82 12.71 21.54
C PRO A 142 2.72 14.15 22.04
N GLU A 143 3.39 14.45 23.17
CA GLU A 143 3.41 15.82 23.70
C GLU A 143 4.14 16.79 22.76
N ASP A 144 5.08 16.32 21.93
CA ASP A 144 5.72 17.14 20.91
C ASP A 144 4.77 17.49 19.77
N LEU A 145 3.90 16.54 19.40
CA LEU A 145 2.89 16.74 18.36
C LEU A 145 1.87 17.80 18.80
N ILE A 146 1.39 17.67 20.05
CA ILE A 146 0.45 18.61 20.65
C ILE A 146 1.08 20.00 20.79
N ALA A 147 2.27 20.10 21.38
CA ALA A 147 2.94 21.38 21.61
C ALA A 147 3.33 22.07 20.29
N GLY A 148 3.65 21.30 19.26
CA GLY A 148 3.97 21.82 17.92
C GLY A 148 2.75 22.13 17.05
N ASN A 149 1.52 21.88 17.53
CA ASN A 149 0.30 21.91 16.73
C ASN A 149 0.51 21.24 15.37
N VAL A 150 1.03 20.02 15.41
CA VAL A 150 1.50 19.29 14.22
C VAL A 150 0.30 18.82 13.41
N ASP A 151 0.26 19.22 12.14
CA ASP A 151 -0.76 18.77 11.19
C ASP A 151 -0.47 17.33 10.75
N ILE A 152 0.79 17.01 10.42
CA ILE A 152 1.20 15.71 9.87
C ILE A 152 2.45 15.16 10.58
N ALA A 153 2.38 13.91 11.01
CA ALA A 153 3.52 13.15 11.49
C ALA A 153 3.86 12.03 10.50
N ILE A 154 5.01 12.15 9.82
CA ILE A 154 5.52 11.11 8.93
C ILE A 154 6.29 10.10 9.78
N VAL A 155 5.88 8.84 9.78
CA VAL A 155 6.44 7.77 10.61
C VAL A 155 6.80 6.56 9.76
N GLY A 156 7.97 5.96 9.99
CA GLY A 156 8.33 4.72 9.31
C GLY A 156 7.75 3.50 10.03
N ALA A 157 7.29 2.50 9.29
CA ALA A 157 6.85 1.21 9.81
C ALA A 157 7.62 0.07 9.10
N PRO A 158 8.82 -0.30 9.57
CA PRO A 158 9.70 -1.22 8.87
C PRO A 158 9.31 -2.71 9.06
N LEU A 159 8.03 -3.06 8.85
CA LEU A 159 7.51 -4.43 8.92
C LEU A 159 7.44 -5.05 7.51
N ASP A 160 8.21 -6.10 7.22
CA ASP A 160 8.22 -6.75 5.89
C ASP A 160 7.95 -8.26 5.94
N MET A 161 7.39 -8.74 7.04
CA MET A 161 7.25 -10.17 7.30
C MET A 161 5.94 -10.78 6.85
N GLY A 162 4.95 -9.95 6.53
CA GLY A 162 3.74 -10.35 5.84
C GLY A 162 3.99 -10.65 4.36
N SER A 163 5.13 -10.20 3.82
CA SER A 163 5.63 -10.49 2.49
C SER A 163 6.66 -11.63 2.50
N TYR A 164 6.70 -12.39 1.42
CA TYR A 164 7.65 -13.48 1.22
C TYR A 164 8.90 -13.04 0.45
N TYR A 165 8.91 -11.84 -0.15
CA TYR A 165 10.10 -11.29 -0.82
C TYR A 165 11.08 -10.67 0.17
N ARG A 166 10.57 -9.99 1.21
CA ARG A 166 11.34 -9.21 2.20
C ARG A 166 12.12 -8.05 1.56
N GLY A 167 12.59 -7.10 2.36
CA GLY A 167 13.36 -5.93 1.90
C GLY A 167 12.64 -4.59 2.05
N GLN A 168 11.30 -4.62 2.08
CA GLN A 168 10.44 -3.45 2.26
C GLN A 168 10.69 -2.69 3.56
N LYS A 169 11.24 -3.35 4.59
CA LYS A 169 11.64 -2.72 5.86
C LYS A 169 12.71 -1.64 5.70
N PHE A 170 13.44 -1.64 4.58
CA PHE A 170 14.44 -0.62 4.26
C PHE A 170 13.84 0.58 3.51
N GLY A 171 12.59 0.48 3.03
CA GLY A 171 11.85 1.56 2.37
C GLY A 171 11.82 2.89 3.15
N PRO A 172 11.51 2.91 4.46
CA PRO A 172 11.50 4.15 5.25
C PRO A 172 12.86 4.86 5.22
N GLN A 173 13.95 4.11 5.38
CA GLN A 173 15.29 4.66 5.35
C GLN A 173 15.67 5.19 3.96
N ALA A 174 15.30 4.47 2.89
CA ALA A 174 15.55 4.89 1.52
C ALA A 174 14.84 6.22 1.21
N MET A 175 13.57 6.36 1.58
CA MET A 175 12.81 7.59 1.37
C MET A 175 13.33 8.79 2.18
N ARG A 176 13.80 8.60 3.43
CA ARG A 176 14.48 9.68 4.19
C ARG A 176 15.75 10.17 3.50
N ASN A 177 16.50 9.27 2.87
CA ASN A 177 17.78 9.58 2.27
C ASN A 177 17.66 10.24 0.89
N GLU A 178 16.56 10.01 0.20
CA GLU A 178 16.32 10.51 -1.16
C GLU A 178 15.61 11.88 -1.17
N TYR A 179 15.72 12.64 -2.26
CA TYR A 179 14.98 13.90 -2.41
C TYR A 179 13.55 13.68 -2.93
N GLY A 180 12.75 14.75 -2.99
CA GLY A 180 11.45 14.76 -3.65
C GLY A 180 10.27 15.01 -2.72
N ALA A 181 10.35 14.62 -1.44
CA ALA A 181 9.23 14.74 -0.50
C ALA A 181 8.92 16.18 -0.03
N GLY A 182 9.90 17.07 -0.07
CA GLY A 182 9.77 18.46 0.40
C GLY A 182 10.09 19.50 -0.67
N GLY A 183 9.51 20.69 -0.55
CA GLY A 183 9.72 21.80 -1.48
C GLY A 183 8.43 22.46 -1.93
N ILE A 184 8.52 23.33 -2.93
CA ILE A 184 7.35 23.88 -3.62
C ILE A 184 6.96 22.93 -4.76
N ASP A 185 5.67 22.59 -4.87
CA ASP A 185 5.16 21.92 -6.04
C ASP A 185 5.09 22.93 -7.18
N MET A 186 5.88 22.69 -8.22
CA MET A 186 6.00 23.64 -9.33
C MET A 186 4.75 23.75 -10.19
N SER A 187 3.77 22.87 -10.06
CA SER A 187 2.55 22.93 -10.90
C SER A 187 1.47 23.78 -10.25
N THR A 188 1.45 23.83 -8.92
CA THR A 188 0.42 24.49 -8.11
C THR A 188 0.96 25.74 -7.40
N MET A 189 2.29 25.88 -7.32
CA MET A 189 2.99 26.89 -6.53
C MET A 189 2.74 26.78 -5.01
N VAL A 190 2.16 25.67 -4.55
CA VAL A 190 1.95 25.41 -3.13
C VAL A 190 3.19 24.74 -2.54
N ASN A 191 3.65 25.25 -1.40
CA ASN A 191 4.73 24.63 -0.63
C ASN A 191 4.14 24.06 0.66
N PRO A 192 3.94 22.73 0.77
CA PRO A 192 3.31 22.12 1.93
C PRO A 192 4.02 22.46 3.24
N SER A 193 5.35 22.52 3.27
CA SER A 193 6.10 22.85 4.49
C SER A 193 5.97 24.31 4.96
N LYS A 194 5.35 25.19 4.16
CA LYS A 194 5.00 26.55 4.58
C LYS A 194 3.56 26.68 5.11
N VAL A 195 2.71 25.71 4.76
CA VAL A 195 1.27 25.70 5.07
C VAL A 195 0.95 24.75 6.22
N LEU A 196 1.71 23.65 6.31
CA LEU A 196 1.54 22.56 7.26
C LEU A 196 2.72 22.48 8.23
N SER A 197 2.40 22.22 9.50
CA SER A 197 3.36 21.75 10.50
C SER A 197 3.57 20.25 10.30
N ILE A 198 4.72 19.89 9.71
CA ILE A 198 5.08 18.51 9.35
C ILE A 198 6.28 18.10 10.19
N VAL A 199 6.26 16.89 10.74
CA VAL A 199 7.39 16.30 11.48
C VAL A 199 7.74 14.90 10.97
N ASP A 200 9.00 14.51 11.16
CA ASP A 200 9.40 13.10 11.17
C ASP A 200 9.21 12.57 12.60
N TYR A 201 8.47 11.49 12.76
CA TYR A 201 8.16 10.86 14.05
C TYR A 201 8.95 9.56 14.28
N GLY A 202 10.07 9.40 13.57
CA GLY A 202 10.94 8.25 13.69
C GLY A 202 10.33 6.99 13.07
N ASP A 203 10.77 5.83 13.56
CA ASP A 203 10.27 4.53 13.12
C ASP A 203 9.55 3.82 14.27
N ILE A 204 8.43 3.18 13.96
CA ILE A 204 7.75 2.25 14.86
C ILE A 204 8.64 1.02 15.03
N ALA A 205 8.92 0.65 16.29
CA ALA A 205 9.64 -0.58 16.57
C ALA A 205 8.79 -1.80 16.16
N ILE A 206 9.42 -2.78 15.53
CA ILE A 206 8.76 -4.03 15.11
C ILE A 206 9.48 -5.24 15.69
N ASP A 207 8.74 -6.31 15.92
CA ASP A 207 9.33 -7.63 16.14
C ASP A 207 9.80 -8.14 14.78
N ASN A 208 11.10 -8.38 14.61
CA ASN A 208 11.68 -8.82 13.34
C ASN A 208 11.44 -10.32 13.06
N MET A 209 10.65 -11.01 13.89
CA MET A 209 10.32 -12.43 13.77
C MET A 209 8.82 -12.75 13.88
N SER A 210 7.95 -11.82 14.29
CA SER A 210 6.49 -11.98 14.25
C SER A 210 5.73 -10.78 13.66
N THR A 211 4.94 -11.06 12.62
CA THR A 211 3.99 -10.09 12.03
C THR A 211 2.86 -9.82 13.02
N GLU A 212 2.36 -10.87 13.67
CA GLU A 212 1.26 -10.84 14.64
C GLU A 212 1.54 -9.89 15.81
N LEU A 213 2.75 -9.95 16.38
CA LEU A 213 3.15 -9.03 17.45
C LEU A 213 3.36 -7.61 16.93
N SER A 214 3.91 -7.47 15.73
CA SER A 214 4.22 -6.18 15.12
C SER A 214 2.98 -5.40 14.76
N VAL A 215 1.99 -6.00 14.09
CA VAL A 215 0.76 -5.28 13.67
C VAL A 215 -0.01 -4.71 14.87
N GLN A 216 -0.01 -5.38 16.02
CA GLN A 216 -0.65 -4.86 17.23
C GLN A 216 0.07 -3.61 17.73
N HIS A 217 1.40 -3.61 17.71
CA HIS A 217 2.18 -2.45 18.13
C HIS A 217 2.13 -1.29 17.13
N VAL A 218 2.09 -1.60 15.82
CA VAL A 218 1.85 -0.59 14.77
C VAL A 218 0.51 0.10 15.01
N ARG A 219 -0.58 -0.67 15.22
CA ARG A 219 -1.89 -0.11 15.55
C ARG A 219 -1.85 0.80 16.78
N GLU A 220 -1.17 0.38 17.85
CA GLU A 220 -0.97 1.20 19.06
C GLU A 220 -0.26 2.54 18.78
N ARG A 221 0.74 2.54 17.88
CA ARG A 221 1.55 3.72 17.56
C ARG A 221 0.87 4.66 16.57
N VAL A 222 0.20 4.13 15.55
CA VAL A 222 -0.60 4.95 14.62
C VAL A 222 -1.78 5.59 15.36
N ARG A 223 -2.42 4.85 16.26
CA ARG A 223 -3.47 5.38 17.14
C ARG A 223 -2.94 6.50 18.04
N GLU A 224 -1.76 6.31 18.64
CA GLU A 224 -1.11 7.33 19.49
C GLU A 224 -0.91 8.67 18.74
N ILE A 225 -0.57 8.63 17.45
CA ILE A 225 -0.46 9.83 16.60
C ILE A 225 -1.85 10.42 16.34
N ALA A 226 -2.80 9.61 15.88
CA ALA A 226 -4.14 10.09 15.53
C ALA A 226 -4.91 10.70 16.74
N GLU A 227 -4.71 10.16 17.95
CA GLU A 227 -5.31 10.69 19.19
C GLU A 227 -4.86 12.12 19.53
N THR A 228 -3.72 12.60 19.02
CA THR A 228 -3.29 14.00 19.21
C THR A 228 -4.00 14.97 18.26
N GLY A 229 -4.81 14.48 17.33
CA GLY A 229 -5.38 15.25 16.23
C GLY A 229 -4.40 15.46 15.06
N THR A 230 -3.25 14.78 15.08
CA THR A 230 -2.25 14.81 14.01
C THR A 230 -2.51 13.68 13.01
N MET A 231 -2.40 13.97 11.72
CA MET A 231 -2.55 12.94 10.68
C MET A 231 -1.29 12.04 10.62
N PRO A 232 -1.43 10.71 10.79
CA PRO A 232 -0.32 9.79 10.55
C PRO A 232 -0.08 9.60 9.04
N PHE A 233 1.16 9.84 8.62
CA PHE A 233 1.66 9.53 7.28
C PHE A 233 2.66 8.38 7.42
N ILE A 234 2.22 7.15 7.15
CA ILE A 234 3.01 5.94 7.36
C ILE A 234 3.86 5.64 6.12
N VAL A 235 5.13 5.30 6.33
CA VAL A 235 6.07 4.97 5.26
C VAL A 235 6.65 3.59 5.48
N GLY A 236 6.61 2.77 4.43
CA GLY A 236 7.36 1.55 4.25
C GLY A 236 6.76 0.33 4.95
N GLY A 237 7.53 -0.77 4.89
CA GLY A 237 7.03 -2.09 5.18
C GLY A 237 6.24 -2.69 4.00
N ASP A 238 5.80 -3.92 4.17
CA ASP A 238 4.88 -4.58 3.24
C ASP A 238 3.43 -4.19 3.52
N HIS A 239 2.50 -4.56 2.63
CA HIS A 239 1.11 -4.13 2.72
C HIS A 239 0.32 -4.76 3.89
N SER A 240 0.92 -5.64 4.69
CA SER A 240 0.25 -6.11 5.93
C SER A 240 -0.01 -4.97 6.94
N LEU A 241 0.58 -3.79 6.72
CA LEU A 241 0.39 -2.56 7.49
C LEU A 241 -0.95 -1.85 7.25
N GLU A 242 -1.60 -2.04 6.10
CA GLU A 242 -2.88 -1.37 5.84
C GLU A 242 -3.93 -1.78 6.89
N TYR A 243 -3.93 -3.05 7.30
CA TYR A 243 -4.85 -3.55 8.32
C TYR A 243 -4.70 -2.83 9.68
N PRO A 244 -3.53 -2.84 10.36
CA PRO A 244 -3.36 -2.15 11.63
C PRO A 244 -3.53 -0.63 11.51
N ASP A 245 -3.22 -0.02 10.37
CA ASP A 245 -3.35 1.42 10.15
C ASP A 245 -4.83 1.84 10.05
N ILE A 246 -5.62 1.14 9.22
CA ILE A 246 -7.08 1.33 9.16
C ILE A 246 -7.71 1.07 10.53
N ALA A 247 -7.30 -0.01 11.21
CA ALA A 247 -7.85 -0.35 12.52
C ALA A 247 -7.52 0.71 13.59
N ALA A 248 -6.32 1.30 13.54
CA ALA A 248 -5.93 2.39 14.43
C ALA A 248 -6.76 3.66 14.20
N LEU A 249 -6.98 4.03 12.94
CA LEU A 249 -7.82 5.17 12.59
C LEU A 249 -9.29 4.92 12.97
N ALA A 250 -9.79 3.69 12.81
CA ALA A 250 -11.12 3.30 13.26
C ALA A 250 -11.28 3.35 14.79
N ASP A 251 -10.22 3.06 15.56
CA ASP A 251 -10.24 3.21 17.03
C ASP A 251 -10.42 4.67 17.47
N VAL A 252 -9.94 5.63 16.67
CA VAL A 252 -10.00 7.07 16.98
C VAL A 252 -11.25 7.73 16.40
N HIS A 253 -11.56 7.47 15.14
CA HIS A 253 -12.64 8.13 14.41
C HIS A 253 -13.98 7.38 14.46
N GLY A 254 -13.95 6.08 14.75
CA GLY A 254 -15.09 5.19 14.73
C GLY A 254 -15.08 4.24 13.54
N LYS A 255 -15.52 3.00 13.78
CA LYS A 255 -15.66 1.98 12.72
C LYS A 255 -16.61 2.42 11.62
N GLY A 256 -16.17 2.33 10.37
CA GLY A 256 -16.98 2.65 9.19
C GLY A 256 -17.31 4.15 9.03
N SER A 257 -16.58 5.04 9.71
CA SER A 257 -16.79 6.50 9.66
C SER A 257 -16.02 7.20 8.53
N PHE A 258 -15.15 6.49 7.83
CA PHE A 258 -14.31 7.01 6.75
C PHE A 258 -14.24 6.00 5.60
N GLY A 259 -13.77 6.46 4.44
CA GLY A 259 -13.51 5.62 3.27
C GLY A 259 -12.02 5.39 3.07
N VAL A 260 -11.70 4.36 2.29
CA VAL A 260 -10.33 4.02 1.93
C VAL A 260 -10.19 4.09 0.42
N VAL A 261 -9.18 4.80 -0.05
CA VAL A 261 -8.73 4.75 -1.44
C VAL A 261 -7.40 4.00 -1.48
N HIS A 262 -7.42 2.81 -2.05
CA HIS A 262 -6.33 1.86 -2.12
C HIS A 262 -5.78 1.81 -3.54
N PHE A 263 -4.58 2.34 -3.74
CA PHE A 263 -3.87 2.29 -5.01
C PHE A 263 -2.95 1.07 -5.01
N ASP A 264 -3.21 0.12 -5.89
CA ASP A 264 -2.53 -1.17 -5.87
C ASP A 264 -2.72 -1.91 -7.21
N SER A 265 -1.75 -2.74 -7.57
CA SER A 265 -1.91 -3.72 -8.66
C SER A 265 -2.70 -4.96 -8.23
N HIS A 266 -2.72 -5.30 -6.95
CA HIS A 266 -3.41 -6.41 -6.32
C HIS A 266 -4.63 -5.94 -5.52
N TYR A 267 -5.57 -6.85 -5.26
CA TYR A 267 -6.79 -6.50 -4.52
C TYR A 267 -6.73 -6.84 -3.03
N ASP A 268 -5.70 -7.56 -2.59
CA ASP A 268 -5.33 -7.76 -1.18
C ASP A 268 -6.44 -8.21 -0.23
N ALA A 269 -7.46 -8.87 -0.79
CA ALA A 269 -8.55 -9.50 -0.07
C ALA A 269 -8.49 -11.03 -0.18
N GLY A 270 -7.27 -11.58 -0.15
CA GLY A 270 -7.03 -13.02 -0.16
C GLY A 270 -7.70 -13.73 1.02
N LYS A 271 -8.47 -14.78 0.70
CA LYS A 271 -9.17 -15.61 1.68
C LYS A 271 -8.44 -16.96 1.85
N ASN A 272 -8.74 -17.66 2.95
CA ASN A 272 -8.36 -19.05 3.17
C ASN A 272 -6.85 -19.35 3.06
N GLN A 273 -5.99 -18.39 3.42
CA GLN A 273 -4.56 -18.61 3.51
C GLN A 273 -4.20 -19.24 4.86
N ALA A 274 -3.10 -19.99 4.90
CA ALA A 274 -2.60 -20.60 6.15
C ALA A 274 -2.19 -19.55 7.20
N HIS A 275 -1.72 -18.39 6.74
CA HIS A 275 -1.42 -17.23 7.58
C HIS A 275 -2.55 -16.22 7.51
N TRP A 276 -2.74 -15.49 8.60
CA TRP A 276 -3.86 -14.56 8.78
C TRP A 276 -3.50 -13.09 8.56
N LEU A 277 -2.20 -12.80 8.61
CA LEU A 277 -1.61 -11.47 8.47
C LEU A 277 -0.49 -11.58 7.44
N THR A 278 -0.83 -11.32 6.19
CA THR A 278 0.10 -11.27 5.07
C THR A 278 -0.20 -10.02 4.26
N HIS A 279 0.73 -9.63 3.40
CA HIS A 279 0.51 -8.45 2.55
C HIS A 279 -0.68 -8.61 1.59
N GLY A 280 -1.07 -9.83 1.19
CA GLY A 280 -2.21 -10.05 0.29
C GLY A 280 -3.58 -10.23 0.95
N GLN A 281 -3.74 -9.87 2.24
CA GLN A 281 -4.99 -10.03 3.00
C GLN A 281 -5.49 -8.81 3.82
N PRO A 282 -4.82 -7.64 3.88
CA PRO A 282 -5.24 -6.55 4.75
C PRO A 282 -6.65 -6.04 4.42
N VAL A 283 -7.02 -5.96 3.14
CA VAL A 283 -8.35 -5.49 2.70
C VAL A 283 -9.46 -6.41 3.21
N TYR A 284 -9.29 -7.74 3.06
CA TYR A 284 -10.25 -8.71 3.59
C TYR A 284 -10.41 -8.53 5.11
N ARG A 285 -9.31 -8.36 5.84
CA ARG A 285 -9.31 -8.17 7.29
C ARG A 285 -10.03 -6.89 7.72
N ALA A 286 -9.68 -5.77 7.11
CA ALA A 286 -10.25 -4.46 7.40
C ALA A 286 -11.78 -4.45 7.21
N VAL A 287 -12.27 -5.04 6.11
CA VAL A 287 -13.70 -5.18 5.81
C VAL A 287 -14.37 -6.19 6.75
N LYS A 288 -13.78 -7.37 6.94
CA LYS A 288 -14.39 -8.46 7.73
C LYS A 288 -14.60 -8.08 9.19
N GLU A 289 -13.68 -7.31 9.77
CA GLU A 289 -13.78 -6.81 11.14
C GLU A 289 -14.59 -5.51 11.27
N GLY A 290 -15.08 -4.98 10.15
CA GLY A 290 -15.92 -3.79 10.07
C GLY A 290 -15.20 -2.49 10.41
N HIS A 291 -13.87 -2.44 10.29
CA HIS A 291 -13.12 -1.19 10.51
C HIS A 291 -13.47 -0.16 9.43
N VAL A 292 -13.67 -0.63 8.20
CA VAL A 292 -14.17 0.13 7.05
C VAL A 292 -15.38 -0.59 6.45
N LYS A 293 -16.34 0.18 5.96
CA LYS A 293 -17.50 -0.38 5.22
C LYS A 293 -17.08 -0.71 3.79
N PRO A 294 -17.43 -1.89 3.24
CA PRO A 294 -16.99 -2.26 1.90
C PRO A 294 -17.45 -1.28 0.82
N GLU A 295 -18.64 -0.67 0.93
CA GLU A 295 -19.12 0.35 -0.01
C GLU A 295 -18.32 1.66 -0.02
N ASN A 296 -17.44 1.84 0.98
CA ASN A 296 -16.54 2.98 1.13
C ASN A 296 -15.07 2.60 0.86
N PHE A 297 -14.82 1.40 0.32
CA PHE A 297 -13.49 0.93 -0.06
C PHE A 297 -13.37 0.94 -1.58
N ILE A 298 -12.42 1.72 -2.10
CA ILE A 298 -12.19 1.92 -3.53
C ILE A 298 -10.79 1.47 -3.89
N GLN A 299 -10.67 0.50 -4.79
CA GLN A 299 -9.38 0.03 -5.30
C GLN A 299 -9.08 0.61 -6.68
N ILE A 300 -7.85 1.06 -6.92
CA ILE A 300 -7.45 1.69 -8.17
C ILE A 300 -6.14 1.09 -8.65
N GLY A 301 -6.14 0.52 -9.85
CA GLY A 301 -4.96 0.02 -10.54
C GLY A 301 -4.83 -1.49 -10.65
N LEU A 302 -5.86 -2.22 -10.20
CA LEU A 302 -5.93 -3.68 -10.22
C LEU A 302 -5.59 -4.26 -11.61
N ARG A 303 -4.64 -5.20 -11.66
CA ARG A 303 -4.17 -5.87 -12.87
C ARG A 303 -3.38 -7.14 -12.54
N GLY A 304 -3.03 -7.90 -13.57
CA GLY A 304 -2.24 -9.13 -13.42
C GLY A 304 -3.11 -10.39 -13.32
N PRO A 305 -2.55 -11.50 -12.83
CA PRO A 305 -3.18 -12.82 -12.92
C PRO A 305 -4.22 -13.12 -11.82
N TRP A 306 -4.42 -12.20 -10.87
CA TRP A 306 -5.26 -12.42 -9.69
C TRP A 306 -5.89 -11.07 -9.27
N PRO A 307 -7.19 -11.02 -8.86
CA PRO A 307 -8.11 -12.12 -8.58
C PRO A 307 -8.66 -12.82 -9.83
N GLY A 308 -9.17 -14.04 -9.62
CA GLY A 308 -10.11 -14.68 -10.54
C GLY A 308 -11.56 -14.19 -10.37
N PRO A 309 -12.54 -14.79 -11.06
CA PRO A 309 -13.96 -14.42 -10.98
C PRO A 309 -14.50 -14.32 -9.55
N GLU A 310 -14.20 -15.29 -8.70
CA GLU A 310 -14.67 -15.33 -7.30
C GLU A 310 -14.26 -14.08 -6.50
N GLY A 311 -13.05 -13.56 -6.73
CA GLY A 311 -12.59 -12.34 -6.05
C GLY A 311 -13.35 -11.10 -6.51
N PHE A 312 -13.57 -10.95 -7.82
CA PHE A 312 -14.40 -9.87 -8.36
C PHE A 312 -15.86 -9.97 -7.91
N GLU A 313 -16.42 -11.17 -7.88
CA GLU A 313 -17.78 -11.41 -7.37
C GLU A 313 -17.86 -11.10 -5.88
N TRP A 314 -16.87 -11.49 -5.08
CA TRP A 314 -16.81 -11.12 -3.67
C TRP A 314 -16.81 -9.60 -3.49
N MET A 315 -15.97 -8.86 -4.21
CA MET A 315 -15.96 -7.39 -4.15
C MET A 315 -17.33 -6.80 -4.51
N ARG A 316 -17.93 -7.22 -5.63
CA ARG A 316 -19.25 -6.74 -6.08
C ARG A 316 -20.37 -7.07 -5.10
N ASN A 317 -20.39 -8.31 -4.59
CA ASN A 317 -21.43 -8.78 -3.66
C ASN A 317 -21.39 -8.04 -2.32
N ASN A 318 -20.22 -7.54 -1.92
CA ASN A 318 -20.07 -6.70 -0.73
C ASN A 318 -20.25 -5.20 -1.02
N GLY A 319 -20.43 -4.80 -2.29
CA GLY A 319 -20.59 -3.40 -2.68
C GLY A 319 -19.28 -2.60 -2.80
N MET A 320 -18.13 -3.27 -2.79
CA MET A 320 -16.83 -2.61 -3.00
C MET A 320 -16.72 -2.02 -4.40
N ARG A 321 -15.90 -0.98 -4.51
CA ARG A 321 -15.63 -0.27 -5.76
C ARG A 321 -14.21 -0.56 -6.20
N TYR A 322 -14.02 -0.76 -7.50
CA TYR A 322 -12.70 -1.02 -8.04
C TYR A 322 -12.58 -0.49 -9.47
N HIS A 323 -11.37 -0.05 -9.81
CA HIS A 323 -10.99 0.48 -11.11
C HIS A 323 -9.74 -0.25 -11.59
N THR A 324 -9.92 -1.21 -12.49
CA THR A 324 -8.83 -2.01 -13.05
C THR A 324 -8.11 -1.25 -14.17
N MET A 325 -6.87 -1.66 -14.50
CA MET A 325 -6.22 -1.12 -15.71
C MET A 325 -6.96 -1.47 -17.00
N ALA A 326 -7.74 -2.57 -17.03
CA ALA A 326 -8.61 -2.88 -18.17
C ALA A 326 -9.77 -1.87 -18.32
N GLU A 327 -10.28 -1.30 -17.22
CA GLU A 327 -11.25 -0.21 -17.29
C GLU A 327 -10.62 1.05 -17.87
N VAL A 328 -9.39 1.36 -17.45
CA VAL A 328 -8.59 2.48 -17.96
C VAL A 328 -8.33 2.34 -19.46
N GLU A 329 -7.95 1.16 -19.94
CA GLU A 329 -7.77 0.91 -21.37
C GLU A 329 -9.05 1.18 -22.17
N LYS A 330 -10.21 0.87 -21.59
CA LYS A 330 -11.52 1.02 -22.24
C LYS A 330 -12.06 2.46 -22.20
N LYS A 331 -11.90 3.15 -21.08
CA LYS A 331 -12.56 4.44 -20.79
C LYS A 331 -11.59 5.63 -20.78
N GLY A 332 -10.30 5.36 -20.68
CA GLY A 332 -9.26 6.36 -20.47
C GLY A 332 -9.18 6.84 -19.02
N TRP A 333 -7.98 7.26 -18.62
CA TRP A 333 -7.67 7.69 -17.25
C TRP A 333 -8.59 8.78 -16.73
N LYS A 334 -8.86 9.81 -17.53
CA LYS A 334 -9.66 10.96 -17.06
C LYS A 334 -11.03 10.51 -16.54
N GLN A 335 -11.73 9.67 -17.31
CA GLN A 335 -13.07 9.22 -16.93
C GLN A 335 -13.05 8.32 -15.70
N VAL A 336 -12.09 7.39 -15.62
CA VAL A 336 -11.93 6.52 -14.46
C VAL A 336 -11.66 7.35 -13.20
N MET A 337 -10.77 8.34 -13.30
CA MET A 337 -10.44 9.20 -12.16
C MET A 337 -11.57 10.14 -11.77
N ASP A 338 -12.29 10.73 -12.72
CA ASP A 338 -13.50 11.52 -12.43
C ASP A 338 -14.51 10.67 -11.63
N THR A 339 -14.63 9.38 -11.98
CA THR A 339 -15.50 8.41 -11.30
C THR A 339 -15.00 8.11 -9.90
N ALA A 340 -13.74 7.69 -9.76
CA ALA A 340 -13.13 7.36 -8.46
C ALA A 340 -13.18 8.54 -7.47
N LEU A 341 -12.88 9.76 -7.93
CA LEU A 341 -12.93 10.98 -7.12
C LEU A 341 -14.36 11.30 -6.67
N LYS A 342 -15.35 11.06 -7.52
CA LYS A 342 -16.77 11.20 -7.13
C LYS A 342 -17.14 10.15 -6.11
N GLU A 343 -16.81 8.89 -6.37
CA GLU A 343 -17.12 7.75 -5.51
C GLU A 343 -16.53 7.90 -4.10
N ALA A 344 -15.32 8.45 -3.99
CA ALA A 344 -14.65 8.70 -2.72
C ALA A 344 -15.42 9.65 -1.78
N ARG A 345 -16.41 10.39 -2.28
CA ARG A 345 -17.22 11.36 -1.51
C ARG A 345 -18.68 10.97 -1.29
N GLU A 346 -19.13 9.83 -1.81
CA GLU A 346 -20.58 9.58 -1.86
C GLU A 346 -21.20 9.27 -0.49
N ASN A 347 -20.44 8.64 0.41
CA ASN A 347 -20.97 8.09 1.67
C ASN A 347 -20.24 8.56 2.93
N VAL A 348 -19.11 9.25 2.77
CA VAL A 348 -18.17 9.62 3.85
C VAL A 348 -17.52 10.96 3.53
N ASP A 349 -17.22 11.73 4.57
CA ASP A 349 -16.55 13.02 4.44
C ASP A 349 -15.02 12.92 4.60
N LYS A 350 -14.55 11.79 5.16
CA LYS A 350 -13.15 11.54 5.53
C LYS A 350 -12.57 10.37 4.77
N LEU A 351 -11.29 10.48 4.40
CA LEU A 351 -10.58 9.46 3.65
C LEU A 351 -9.24 9.09 4.29
N TYR A 352 -8.95 7.80 4.26
CA TYR A 352 -7.60 7.25 4.37
C TYR A 352 -7.13 6.84 2.98
N ILE A 353 -5.86 7.08 2.67
CA ILE A 353 -5.26 6.68 1.39
C ILE A 353 -4.18 5.65 1.67
N SER A 354 -4.33 4.48 1.07
CA SER A 354 -3.31 3.44 1.05
C SER A 354 -2.67 3.40 -0.33
N PHE A 355 -1.35 3.61 -0.41
CA PHE A 355 -0.63 3.65 -1.68
C PHE A 355 0.44 2.55 -1.73
N ASP A 356 0.12 1.43 -2.37
CA ASP A 356 1.13 0.44 -2.78
C ASP A 356 1.91 1.01 -3.96
N VAL A 357 3.25 1.05 -3.84
CA VAL A 357 4.11 1.52 -4.94
C VAL A 357 4.07 0.61 -6.17
N ASP A 358 3.63 -0.64 -6.04
CA ASP A 358 3.48 -1.60 -7.14
C ASP A 358 2.31 -1.25 -8.09
N VAL A 359 1.44 -0.32 -7.71
CA VAL A 359 0.44 0.27 -8.62
C VAL A 359 1.12 1.01 -9.79
N ILE A 360 2.32 1.54 -9.56
CA ILE A 360 3.14 2.23 -10.54
C ILE A 360 3.81 1.19 -11.44
N ASP A 361 3.92 1.50 -12.73
CA ASP A 361 4.58 0.59 -13.67
C ASP A 361 6.04 0.31 -13.24
N PRO A 362 6.51 -0.94 -13.29
CA PRO A 362 7.89 -1.32 -12.95
C PRO A 362 8.95 -0.57 -13.76
N ALA A 363 8.59 0.00 -14.91
CA ALA A 363 9.45 0.93 -15.63
C ALA A 363 9.86 2.14 -14.79
N PHE A 364 9.06 2.57 -13.81
CA PHE A 364 9.31 3.69 -12.90
C PHE A 364 9.66 3.26 -11.47
N ILE A 365 9.01 2.23 -10.94
CA ILE A 365 9.31 1.68 -9.60
C ILE A 365 9.60 0.18 -9.74
N PRO A 366 10.85 -0.19 -10.12
CA PRO A 366 11.26 -1.60 -10.13
C PRO A 366 11.46 -2.18 -8.73
N GLY A 367 11.67 -1.33 -7.72
CA GLY A 367 11.95 -1.73 -6.34
C GLY A 367 10.69 -2.05 -5.53
N THR A 368 10.02 -3.15 -5.86
CA THR A 368 8.88 -3.72 -5.10
C THR A 368 8.90 -5.24 -5.19
N GLY A 369 8.30 -5.93 -4.23
CA GLY A 369 8.27 -7.40 -4.18
C GLY A 369 7.46 -8.03 -5.31
N THR A 370 6.29 -7.47 -5.63
CA THR A 370 5.31 -8.01 -6.58
C THR A 370 5.07 -7.10 -7.80
N PRO A 371 6.09 -6.77 -8.61
CA PRO A 371 5.90 -5.83 -9.71
C PRO A 371 4.97 -6.38 -10.80
N VAL A 372 3.96 -5.60 -11.19
CA VAL A 372 3.05 -5.95 -12.30
C VAL A 372 3.15 -4.91 -13.43
N PRO A 373 3.52 -5.28 -14.68
CA PRO A 373 3.62 -4.33 -15.78
C PRO A 373 2.25 -3.81 -16.25
N GLY A 374 2.24 -2.67 -16.97
CA GLY A 374 1.02 -1.99 -17.43
C GLY A 374 0.39 -1.10 -16.35
N GLY A 375 1.21 -0.55 -15.46
CA GLY A 375 0.76 0.24 -14.31
C GLY A 375 0.63 1.73 -14.60
N LEU A 376 0.39 2.49 -13.53
CA LEU A 376 0.37 3.95 -13.57
C LEU A 376 1.74 4.51 -13.94
N THR A 377 1.76 5.57 -14.75
CA THR A 377 2.95 6.39 -14.91
C THR A 377 3.02 7.46 -13.81
N MET A 378 4.22 7.95 -13.51
CA MET A 378 4.38 9.07 -12.56
C MET A 378 3.63 10.34 -12.98
N ARG A 379 3.40 10.54 -14.30
CA ARG A 379 2.62 11.67 -14.81
C ARG A 379 1.14 11.57 -14.50
N GLU A 380 0.62 10.37 -14.27
CA GLU A 380 -0.75 10.14 -13.88
C GLU A 380 -0.88 10.15 -12.34
N ALA A 381 -0.02 9.41 -11.64
CA ALA A 381 -0.14 9.23 -10.20
C ALA A 381 0.00 10.54 -9.40
N ILE A 382 0.97 11.41 -9.74
CA ILE A 382 1.20 12.67 -9.02
C ILE A 382 -0.04 13.58 -9.00
N PRO A 383 -0.63 13.99 -10.15
CA PRO A 383 -1.83 14.83 -10.13
C PRO A 383 -3.04 14.13 -9.52
N ILE A 384 -3.16 12.80 -9.67
CA ILE A 384 -4.24 12.02 -9.06
C ILE A 384 -4.20 12.11 -7.53
N VAL A 385 -3.05 11.77 -6.92
CA VAL A 385 -2.89 11.77 -5.46
C VAL A 385 -3.03 13.20 -4.92
N ARG A 386 -2.44 14.18 -5.59
CA ARG A 386 -2.58 15.60 -5.21
C ARG A 386 -4.04 16.06 -5.25
N GLY A 387 -4.77 15.76 -6.33
CA GLY A 387 -6.17 16.15 -6.48
C GLY A 387 -7.08 15.46 -5.47
N LEU A 388 -6.84 14.18 -5.18
CA LEU A 388 -7.56 13.44 -4.16
C LEU A 388 -7.36 14.06 -2.77
N CYS A 389 -6.11 14.38 -2.38
CA CYS A 389 -5.84 15.01 -1.08
C CYS A 389 -6.34 16.48 -1.02
N ALA A 390 -6.44 17.20 -2.14
CA ALA A 390 -7.00 18.56 -2.20
C ALA A 390 -8.53 18.61 -2.03
N GLN A 391 -9.23 17.61 -2.57
CA GLN A 391 -10.69 17.57 -2.56
C GLN A 391 -11.32 16.99 -1.30
N ASN A 392 -10.56 16.29 -0.46
CA ASN A 392 -11.12 15.46 0.61
C ASN A 392 -10.44 15.74 1.95
N ASP A 393 -11.17 15.51 3.05
CA ASP A 393 -10.60 15.56 4.39
C ASP A 393 -9.79 14.27 4.65
N ILE A 394 -8.48 14.36 4.50
CA ILE A 394 -7.58 13.22 4.69
C ILE A 394 -7.32 13.04 6.19
N ILE A 395 -7.52 11.82 6.71
CA ILE A 395 -7.25 11.49 8.11
C ILE A 395 -5.97 10.69 8.30
N GLY A 396 -5.38 10.20 7.21
CA GLY A 396 -4.11 9.49 7.21
C GLY A 396 -3.73 9.07 5.79
N PHE A 397 -2.46 8.72 5.62
CA PHE A 397 -1.90 8.25 4.36
C PHE A 397 -0.84 7.18 4.67
N GLU A 398 -0.74 6.15 3.83
CA GLU A 398 0.43 5.26 3.83
C GLU A 398 1.01 5.10 2.43
N ILE A 399 2.31 4.83 2.39
CA ILE A 399 3.03 4.38 1.19
C ILE A 399 3.90 3.17 1.53
N VAL A 400 3.62 2.03 0.91
CA VAL A 400 4.15 0.71 1.31
C VAL A 400 4.83 -0.01 0.13
N GLU A 401 5.38 -1.19 0.38
CA GLU A 401 5.95 -2.12 -0.61
C GLU A 401 7.20 -1.64 -1.37
N LEU A 402 7.76 -0.49 -0.98
CA LEU A 402 9.06 -0.04 -1.48
C LEU A 402 10.19 -0.94 -0.97
N ASP A 403 10.73 -1.77 -1.86
CA ASP A 403 11.96 -2.53 -1.64
C ASP A 403 13.15 -1.89 -2.36
N PRO A 404 13.97 -1.08 -1.66
CA PRO A 404 15.13 -0.45 -2.27
C PRO A 404 16.23 -1.45 -2.66
N LEU A 405 16.20 -2.71 -2.21
CA LEU A 405 17.21 -3.71 -2.59
C LEU A 405 17.00 -4.25 -4.00
N LEU A 406 15.77 -4.14 -4.53
CA LEU A 406 15.42 -4.55 -5.89
C LEU A 406 15.58 -3.43 -6.92
N ASP A 407 15.85 -2.20 -6.47
CA ASP A 407 16.21 -1.08 -7.34
C ASP A 407 17.73 -0.84 -7.33
N PRO A 408 18.47 -1.21 -8.39
CA PRO A 408 19.90 -0.91 -8.48
C PRO A 408 20.18 0.59 -8.68
N THR A 409 19.15 1.41 -8.83
CA THR A 409 19.20 2.87 -8.96
C THR A 409 18.60 3.54 -7.72
N TYR A 410 18.16 4.79 -7.84
CA TYR A 410 17.46 5.53 -6.79
C TYR A 410 15.99 5.84 -7.16
N ARG A 411 15.52 5.30 -8.29
CA ARG A 411 14.29 5.74 -8.96
C ARG A 411 13.04 5.41 -8.15
N SER A 412 13.00 4.25 -7.50
CA SER A 412 11.86 3.78 -6.71
C SER A 412 11.65 4.67 -5.48
N ALA A 413 12.71 4.92 -4.71
CA ALA A 413 12.68 5.83 -3.56
C ALA A 413 12.36 7.27 -3.98
N LEU A 414 12.97 7.75 -5.08
CA LEU A 414 12.68 9.06 -5.66
C LEU A 414 11.20 9.22 -5.99
N ASN A 415 10.67 8.28 -6.77
CA ASN A 415 9.30 8.33 -7.25
C ASN A 415 8.30 8.23 -6.09
N SER A 416 8.57 7.36 -5.12
CA SER A 416 7.79 7.25 -3.88
C SER A 416 7.75 8.58 -3.10
N ASN A 417 8.88 9.27 -3.01
CA ASN A 417 8.95 10.61 -2.40
C ASN A 417 8.11 11.65 -3.16
N PHE A 418 8.01 11.58 -4.49
CA PHE A 418 7.14 12.46 -5.26
C PHE A 418 5.65 12.14 -5.08
N ILE A 419 5.28 10.89 -4.79
CA ILE A 419 3.90 10.53 -4.40
C ILE A 419 3.58 11.11 -3.02
N LEU A 420 4.48 10.92 -2.04
CA LEU A 420 4.35 11.52 -0.71
C LEU A 420 4.21 13.06 -0.80
N HIS A 421 5.04 13.70 -1.63
CA HIS A 421 4.97 15.14 -1.88
C HIS A 421 3.63 15.56 -2.50
N ALA A 422 3.08 14.76 -3.41
CA ALA A 422 1.80 15.03 -4.05
C ALA A 422 0.67 15.06 -3.02
N CYS A 423 0.61 14.09 -2.09
CA CYS A 423 -0.44 14.13 -1.06
C CYS A 423 -0.22 15.27 -0.07
N LEU A 424 1.02 15.50 0.40
CA LEU A 424 1.35 16.66 1.26
C LEU A 424 0.88 17.98 0.61
N THR A 425 1.14 18.13 -0.69
CA THR A 425 0.72 19.29 -1.47
C THR A 425 -0.79 19.39 -1.55
N GLY A 426 -1.51 18.29 -1.80
CA GLY A 426 -2.97 18.28 -1.84
C GLY A 426 -3.59 18.67 -0.50
N VAL A 427 -3.10 18.12 0.61
CA VAL A 427 -3.55 18.51 1.97
C VAL A 427 -3.30 20.01 2.22
N ALA A 428 -2.13 20.52 1.81
CA ALA A 428 -1.83 21.95 1.91
C ALA A 428 -2.73 22.82 1.03
N MET A 429 -3.00 22.39 -0.20
CA MET A 429 -3.94 23.05 -1.11
C MET A 429 -5.32 23.19 -0.47
N ARG A 430 -5.85 22.10 0.11
CA ARG A 430 -7.12 22.10 0.83
C ARG A 430 -7.13 23.11 1.98
N LYS A 431 -6.06 23.15 2.78
CA LYS A 431 -5.92 24.10 3.90
C LYS A 431 -5.91 25.56 3.45
N GLU A 432 -5.40 25.84 2.26
CA GLU A 432 -5.42 27.17 1.62
C GLU A 432 -6.72 27.44 0.83
N GLY A 433 -7.70 26.51 0.83
CA GLY A 433 -8.97 26.64 0.11
C GLY A 433 -8.91 26.32 -1.38
N ILE A 434 -7.84 25.68 -1.86
CA ILE A 434 -7.69 25.23 -3.25
C ILE A 434 -8.20 23.78 -3.34
N GLU A 435 -9.48 23.62 -3.64
CA GLU A 435 -10.15 22.31 -3.70
C GLU A 435 -10.33 21.77 -5.12
N ASP A 436 -9.94 22.50 -6.16
CA ASP A 436 -9.99 21.99 -7.54
C ASP A 436 -8.91 20.90 -7.72
N PRO A 437 -9.29 19.63 -8.01
CA PRO A 437 -8.36 18.51 -8.12
C PRO A 437 -7.44 18.63 -9.34
N TYR A 438 -7.83 19.46 -10.31
CA TYR A 438 -7.08 19.72 -11.53
C TYR A 438 -6.38 21.08 -11.50
N TYR A 439 -6.35 21.74 -10.34
CA TYR A 439 -5.73 23.05 -10.21
C TYR A 439 -4.26 23.03 -10.68
N LEU A 440 -3.94 24.01 -11.53
CA LEU A 440 -2.60 24.37 -11.94
C LEU A 440 -2.48 25.89 -11.80
N SER A 441 -1.34 26.34 -11.30
CA SER A 441 -1.09 27.78 -11.16
C SER A 441 -0.84 28.40 -12.53
N ASP A 442 -1.47 29.53 -12.80
CA ASP A 442 -1.25 30.33 -14.02
C ASP A 442 0.22 30.71 -14.23
N LEU A 443 1.02 30.83 -13.17
CA LEU A 443 2.46 31.09 -13.26
C LEU A 443 3.23 29.98 -13.97
N THR A 444 2.65 28.79 -14.03
CA THR A 444 3.29 27.54 -14.45
C THR A 444 2.79 27.10 -15.83
N THR A 445 1.58 27.53 -16.19
CA THR A 445 0.93 27.26 -17.47
C THR A 445 1.13 28.41 -18.45
N GLU A 446 1.27 29.66 -17.99
CA GLU A 446 1.28 30.85 -18.83
C GLU A 446 2.50 31.76 -18.58
N HIS A 447 3.58 31.58 -19.35
CA HIS A 447 4.82 32.35 -19.17
C HIS A 447 4.72 33.84 -19.60
N ARG A 448 3.63 34.26 -20.25
CA ARG A 448 3.43 35.65 -20.75
C ARG A 448 2.33 36.42 -20.02
N GLN A 449 2.07 36.09 -18.77
CA GLN A 449 1.08 36.83 -17.98
C GLN A 449 1.40 38.34 -18.00
N PRO A 450 0.38 39.21 -18.22
CA PRO A 450 0.58 40.62 -18.46
C PRO A 450 1.27 41.33 -17.30
N GLU A 451 1.11 40.84 -16.07
CA GLU A 451 1.65 41.47 -14.85
C GLU A 451 3.14 41.18 -14.60
N ALA A 452 3.60 39.93 -14.75
CA ALA A 452 4.98 39.55 -14.44
C ALA A 452 5.90 39.45 -15.68
N GLY A 453 5.35 39.21 -16.88
CA GLY A 453 6.14 39.03 -18.10
C GLY A 453 6.29 40.31 -18.92
N GLU A 454 5.17 40.84 -19.43
CA GLU A 454 5.21 41.98 -20.36
C GLU A 454 5.30 43.33 -19.67
N LYS A 455 4.51 43.54 -18.60
CA LYS A 455 4.56 44.76 -17.78
C LYS A 455 5.92 44.92 -17.11
N ALA A 456 6.44 43.87 -16.45
CA ALA A 456 7.76 43.90 -15.83
C ALA A 456 8.88 44.27 -16.84
N ARG A 457 8.77 43.79 -18.09
CA ARG A 457 9.70 44.17 -19.17
C ARG A 457 9.60 45.66 -19.53
N LYS A 458 8.37 46.20 -19.63
CA LYS A 458 8.13 47.64 -19.88
C LYS A 458 8.61 48.51 -18.71
N GLU A 459 8.53 47.99 -17.49
CA GLU A 459 8.99 48.63 -16.26
C GLU A 459 10.51 48.49 -16.04
N GLY A 460 11.24 47.84 -16.97
CA GLY A 460 12.69 47.72 -16.90
C GLY A 460 13.20 46.71 -15.86
N LEU A 461 12.34 45.81 -15.35
CA LEU A 461 12.70 44.76 -14.37
C LEU A 461 13.45 43.58 -14.99
N ARG A 462 13.65 43.57 -16.32
CA ARG A 462 14.47 42.55 -16.98
C ARG A 462 15.91 42.64 -16.48
N GLU A 463 16.47 41.52 -16.04
CA GLU A 463 17.89 41.45 -15.66
C GLU A 463 18.79 41.99 -16.78
N LYS A 464 19.75 42.83 -16.39
CA LYS A 464 20.77 43.32 -17.31
C LYS A 464 21.70 42.16 -17.65
N VAL A 465 21.73 41.81 -18.93
CA VAL A 465 22.67 40.80 -19.43
C VAL A 465 24.06 41.41 -19.47
N ASP A 466 24.96 40.93 -18.60
CA ASP A 466 26.39 41.23 -18.63
C ASP A 466 27.17 40.01 -19.15
N PRO A 467 27.67 40.04 -20.40
CA PRO A 467 28.47 38.96 -20.97
C PRO A 467 29.79 38.68 -20.21
N ASN A 468 30.20 39.55 -19.29
CA ASN A 468 31.39 39.38 -18.46
C ASN A 468 31.07 39.00 -17.01
N TYR A 469 29.80 38.78 -16.64
CA TYR A 469 29.37 38.60 -15.24
C TYR A 469 30.17 37.53 -14.48
N ALA A 470 30.46 36.40 -15.14
CA ALA A 470 31.18 35.27 -14.55
C ALA A 470 32.66 35.19 -14.94
N LYS A 471 33.22 36.23 -15.60
CA LYS A 471 34.66 36.25 -15.86
C LYS A 471 35.40 36.42 -14.52
N PRO A 472 36.49 35.67 -14.29
CA PRO A 472 37.36 35.94 -13.15
C PRO A 472 37.72 37.42 -13.15
N LYS A 473 37.52 38.10 -12.03
CA LYS A 473 38.11 39.42 -11.86
C LYS A 473 39.61 39.20 -11.80
N ASN A 474 40.32 39.69 -12.82
CA ASN A 474 41.79 39.69 -12.85
C ASN A 474 42.36 40.40 -11.61
#